data_AF-A0A6G8CXT7-F1
#
_entry.id   AF-A0A6G8CXT7-F1
#
_cell.length_a   1.000
_cell.length_b   1.000
_cell.length_c   1.000
_cell.angle_alpha   90.00
_cell.angle_beta   90.00
_cell.angle_gamma   90.00
#
_symmetry.space_group_name_H-M   'P 1'
#
loop_
_entity.id
_entity.type
_entity.pdbx_description
1 polymer ?
#
loop_
_entity_poly.entity_id
_entity_poly.type
_entity_poly.pdbx_seq_one_letter_code
_entity_poly.pdbx_strand_id
1 'polypeptide(L)'
;MTFMSHNILRVSAAAAAMLCGSLPVTSLAQSTAESSESAWRQCTAQTDSAARLACFDQWAQAQPAGEDVGPATPANAVAKSTDTDGVATHSGAQAQLRPPAEPTATAQPAAQPNGGCRDASFSEVSRFWELEEGTDCGAFSFRGYRPVSVMASGADEINRQPTSGNPVNSASFERPYQKQEMRLQFSVRTKLASGLLTSADSKYRDSLWLGYTQQSSWQLFNSKISRPFRNTDHEPEIMYVYPTTAELPMGWRWRYTGVGLAHQSNGQSDPLSRSWNRYYVMTGFELPNRFTVDAKLWKRISESADDDNNPNIQNYIGRGELRLGWNVNQRNYLGLTARGSLNGKGKGSGRIDWMHTLGEGWLGGKSNLRLHASLFSGYGDSLIDYNFKRTVFSVGFSLLDF
;
A
#
# COMPACT_ATOMS: atom_id res chain seq x y z
N MET A 1 27.11 49.49 29.37
CA MET A 1 27.05 50.96 29.21
C MET A 1 26.87 51.27 27.71
N THR A 2 26.07 52.24 27.23
CA THR A 2 24.96 53.01 27.83
C THR A 2 24.17 53.71 26.70
N PHE A 3 22.96 53.23 26.36
CA PHE A 3 21.93 53.97 25.59
C PHE A 3 22.35 54.45 24.16
N MET A 4 21.57 55.16 23.32
CA MET A 4 20.27 55.87 23.50
C MET A 4 19.42 55.93 22.21
N SER A 5 18.12 56.21 22.33
CA SER A 5 17.11 56.31 21.25
C SER A 5 16.71 57.77 20.93
N HIS A 6 15.64 57.97 20.11
CA HIS A 6 14.94 59.24 19.75
C HIS A 6 15.48 59.96 18.49
N ASN A 7 14.73 60.76 17.70
CA ASN A 7 13.33 61.28 17.69
C ASN A 7 12.80 61.25 16.21
N ILE A 8 11.51 61.26 15.79
CA ILE A 8 10.20 61.88 16.15
C ILE A 8 9.77 63.07 15.25
N LEU A 9 8.57 62.98 14.64
CA LEU A 9 7.70 64.05 14.05
C LEU A 9 8.22 64.81 12.79
N ARG A 10 7.45 65.60 12.00
CA ARG A 10 6.07 66.19 12.09
C ARG A 10 5.53 66.69 10.71
N VAL A 11 4.19 66.84 10.54
CA VAL A 11 3.44 67.90 9.75
C VAL A 11 3.66 68.01 8.22
N SER A 12 2.73 68.38 7.29
CA SER A 12 1.24 68.42 7.11
C SER A 12 0.97 68.61 5.57
N ALA A 13 -0.12 69.12 4.94
CA ALA A 13 -1.36 69.84 5.32
C ALA A 13 -2.50 69.79 4.24
N ALA A 14 -3.47 70.71 4.37
CA ALA A 14 -4.66 71.04 3.53
C ALA A 14 -4.36 71.54 2.08
N ALA A 15 -5.29 71.77 1.14
CA ALA A 15 -6.79 71.85 1.08
C ALA A 15 -7.29 71.41 -0.35
N ALA A 16 -8.50 71.61 -0.92
CA ALA A 16 -9.79 72.26 -0.59
C ALA A 16 -10.94 71.59 -1.44
N ALA A 17 -12.25 71.69 -1.16
CA ALA A 17 -13.26 72.71 -1.58
C ALA A 17 -13.16 73.21 -3.05
N MET A 18 -14.21 73.25 -3.91
CA MET A 18 -15.69 73.02 -3.82
C MET A 18 -16.23 72.66 -5.25
N LEU A 19 -17.52 72.62 -5.68
CA LEU A 19 -18.81 73.13 -5.17
C LEU A 19 -20.01 72.17 -5.48
N CYS A 20 -20.99 72.50 -6.36
CA CYS A 20 -22.27 71.77 -6.56
C CYS A 20 -22.71 71.61 -8.03
N GLY A 21 -23.59 70.64 -8.32
CA GLY A 21 -24.41 70.54 -9.53
C GLY A 21 -25.37 69.34 -9.50
N SER A 22 -26.66 69.52 -9.82
CA SER A 22 -27.69 68.47 -9.65
C SER A 22 -28.85 68.55 -10.66
N LEU A 23 -29.10 67.47 -11.41
CA LEU A 23 -30.37 67.15 -12.09
C LEU A 23 -30.54 65.62 -12.19
N PRO A 24 -31.78 65.08 -12.30
CA PRO A 24 -32.06 63.65 -12.26
C PRO A 24 -32.07 62.98 -13.65
N VAL A 25 -31.83 61.67 -13.67
CA VAL A 25 -32.13 60.80 -14.84
C VAL A 25 -32.80 59.52 -14.34
N THR A 26 -34.03 59.27 -14.80
CA THR A 26 -34.74 57.99 -14.63
C THR A 26 -34.40 57.05 -15.78
N SER A 27 -33.89 55.85 -15.49
CA SER A 27 -33.75 54.80 -16.51
C SER A 27 -33.81 53.38 -15.91
N LEU A 28 -34.78 52.61 -16.40
CA LEU A 28 -34.83 51.15 -16.57
C LEU A 28 -34.34 50.23 -15.43
N ALA A 29 -35.23 49.36 -14.96
CA ALA A 29 -34.88 48.24 -14.10
C ALA A 29 -33.95 47.25 -14.83
N GLN A 30 -32.87 46.85 -14.17
CA GLN A 30 -32.05 45.70 -14.55
C GLN A 30 -32.44 44.51 -13.67
N SER A 31 -32.69 43.36 -14.29
CA SER A 31 -32.89 42.10 -13.57
C SER A 31 -31.56 41.64 -12.96
N THR A 32 -31.43 41.64 -11.64
CA THR A 32 -30.20 41.18 -11.00
C THR A 32 -30.08 39.65 -11.05
N ALA A 33 -29.11 39.17 -11.83
CA ALA A 33 -28.62 37.79 -11.75
C ALA A 33 -27.74 37.63 -10.50
N GLU A 34 -28.31 37.85 -9.31
CA GLU A 34 -27.57 37.96 -8.06
C GLU A 34 -27.20 36.58 -7.47
N SER A 35 -26.04 36.09 -7.91
CA SER A 35 -25.08 35.33 -7.08
C SER A 35 -25.38 33.88 -6.68
N SER A 36 -25.24 32.94 -7.63
CA SER A 36 -24.95 31.54 -7.29
C SER A 36 -23.69 31.39 -6.40
N GLU A 37 -22.70 32.28 -6.58
CA GLU A 37 -21.47 32.35 -5.77
C GLU A 37 -21.69 32.74 -4.29
N SER A 38 -22.80 33.38 -3.91
CA SER A 38 -23.04 33.77 -2.52
C SER A 38 -23.73 32.67 -1.70
N ALA A 39 -24.56 31.85 -2.35
CA ALA A 39 -25.49 30.95 -1.68
C ALA A 39 -24.78 29.89 -0.80
N TRP A 40 -23.71 29.26 -1.28
CA TRP A 40 -22.96 28.26 -0.49
C TRP A 40 -22.35 28.85 0.80
N ARG A 41 -22.01 30.15 0.81
CA ARG A 41 -21.47 30.82 1.99
C ARG A 41 -22.52 30.97 3.09
N GLN A 42 -23.80 31.03 2.74
CA GLN A 42 -24.91 31.05 3.70
C GLN A 42 -24.99 29.72 4.47
N CYS A 43 -24.74 28.59 3.79
CA CYS A 43 -24.67 27.27 4.44
C CYS A 43 -23.47 27.15 5.39
N THR A 44 -22.34 27.83 5.14
CA THR A 44 -21.19 27.83 6.08
C THR A 44 -21.47 28.56 7.39
N ALA A 45 -22.47 29.44 7.44
CA ALA A 45 -22.86 30.16 8.66
C ALA A 45 -23.75 29.34 9.62
N GLN A 46 -24.26 28.19 9.19
CA GLN A 46 -25.13 27.33 9.99
C GLN A 46 -24.33 26.60 11.08
N THR A 47 -24.77 26.75 12.34
CA THR A 47 -24.11 26.13 13.50
C THR A 47 -24.58 24.70 13.76
N ASP A 48 -25.86 24.41 13.52
CA ASP A 48 -26.36 23.04 13.52
C ASP A 48 -25.74 22.23 12.37
N SER A 49 -25.61 20.91 12.54
CA SER A 49 -24.99 20.02 11.55
C SER A 49 -25.99 19.50 10.53
N ALA A 50 -27.26 19.26 10.91
CA ALA A 50 -28.28 18.72 10.01
C ALA A 50 -28.84 19.81 9.07
N ALA A 51 -29.16 20.99 9.61
CA ALA A 51 -29.61 22.15 8.83
C ALA A 51 -28.53 22.62 7.84
N ARG A 52 -27.25 22.54 8.23
CA ARG A 52 -26.10 22.84 7.37
C ARG A 52 -25.94 21.86 6.23
N LEU A 53 -26.06 20.56 6.49
CA LEU A 53 -26.03 19.53 5.44
C LEU A 53 -27.17 19.75 4.43
N ALA A 54 -28.42 19.86 4.92
CA ALA A 54 -29.59 20.11 4.08
C ALA A 54 -29.49 21.39 3.23
N CYS A 55 -28.83 22.44 3.74
CA CYS A 55 -28.53 23.66 3.00
C CYS A 55 -27.58 23.40 1.82
N PHE A 56 -26.51 22.62 2.03
CA PHE A 56 -25.59 22.25 0.96
C PHE A 56 -26.23 21.32 -0.08
N ASP A 57 -27.07 20.38 0.35
CA ASP A 57 -27.81 19.49 -0.55
C ASP A 57 -28.74 20.28 -1.48
N GLN A 58 -29.48 21.26 -0.93
CA GLN A 58 -30.33 22.17 -1.70
C GLN A 58 -29.53 23.08 -2.63
N TRP A 59 -28.39 23.62 -2.17
CA TRP A 59 -27.51 24.43 -3.02
C TRP A 59 -26.94 23.62 -4.20
N ALA A 60 -26.55 22.36 -3.97
CA ALA A 60 -26.04 21.49 -5.01
C ALA A 60 -27.12 21.14 -6.05
N GLN A 61 -28.34 20.84 -5.61
CA GLN A 61 -29.50 20.61 -6.50
C GLN A 61 -29.90 21.85 -7.31
N ALA A 62 -29.57 23.05 -6.83
CA ALA A 62 -29.83 24.31 -7.52
C ALA A 62 -28.73 24.71 -8.54
N GLN A 63 -27.63 23.96 -8.65
CA GLN A 63 -26.64 24.22 -9.70
C GLN A 63 -27.09 23.62 -11.03
N PRO A 64 -26.93 24.32 -12.17
CA PRO A 64 -27.15 23.71 -13.47
C PRO A 64 -26.12 22.58 -13.69
N ALA A 65 -26.58 21.44 -14.21
CA ALA A 65 -25.68 20.40 -14.68
C ALA A 65 -24.81 20.96 -15.82
N GLY A 66 -23.51 21.07 -15.59
CA GLY A 66 -22.57 21.60 -16.59
C GLY A 66 -22.44 20.68 -17.79
N GLU A 67 -22.40 21.26 -18.99
CA GLU A 67 -22.09 20.52 -20.21
C GLU A 67 -20.64 19.99 -20.17
N ASP A 68 -20.42 18.80 -20.72
CA ASP A 68 -19.10 18.12 -20.72
C ASP A 68 -18.04 18.90 -21.52
N VAL A 69 -17.25 19.72 -20.84
CA VAL A 69 -16.03 20.32 -21.41
C VAL A 69 -14.91 19.28 -21.43
N GLY A 70 -14.85 18.53 -22.54
CA GLY A 70 -13.78 17.57 -22.80
C GLY A 70 -12.37 18.19 -22.75
N PRO A 71 -11.32 17.39 -22.49
CA PRO A 71 -9.98 17.90 -22.21
C PRO A 71 -9.37 18.66 -23.38
N ALA A 72 -9.00 19.91 -23.15
CA ALA A 72 -8.42 20.80 -24.15
C ALA A 72 -6.96 20.44 -24.49
N THR A 73 -6.71 20.01 -25.73
CA THR A 73 -5.36 19.74 -26.25
C THR A 73 -4.62 21.05 -26.58
N PRO A 74 -3.41 21.31 -26.03
CA PRO A 74 -2.62 22.47 -26.42
C PRO A 74 -2.06 22.30 -27.85
N ALA A 75 -2.42 23.20 -28.77
CA ALA A 75 -1.85 23.24 -30.11
C ALA A 75 -0.54 24.03 -30.15
N ASN A 76 0.51 23.52 -30.83
CA ASN A 76 1.63 24.36 -31.23
C ASN A 76 2.41 23.87 -32.47
N ALA A 77 2.51 24.77 -33.46
CA ALA A 77 3.55 24.91 -34.50
C ALA A 77 4.09 23.71 -35.34
N VAL A 78 3.56 23.61 -36.57
CA VAL A 78 4.29 23.64 -37.87
C VAL A 78 5.52 22.74 -38.12
N ALA A 79 5.40 21.86 -39.13
CA ALA A 79 6.44 21.54 -40.12
C ALA A 79 5.78 21.20 -41.49
N LYS A 80 6.51 21.30 -42.61
CA LYS A 80 6.01 21.09 -44.00
C LYS A 80 6.65 19.87 -44.70
N SER A 81 5.87 19.15 -45.52
CA SER A 81 6.28 18.37 -46.72
C SER A 81 5.02 17.69 -47.30
N THR A 82 4.33 18.21 -48.31
CA THR A 82 4.54 18.08 -49.79
C THR A 82 4.43 16.66 -50.35
N ASP A 83 3.46 16.51 -51.29
CA ASP A 83 3.41 15.61 -52.47
C ASP A 83 3.38 14.07 -52.26
N THR A 84 2.72 13.24 -53.10
CA THR A 84 1.68 13.42 -54.15
C THR A 84 0.98 12.06 -54.40
N ASP A 85 -0.17 12.09 -55.11
CA ASP A 85 -0.80 10.99 -55.87
C ASP A 85 -1.22 9.66 -55.15
N GLY A 86 -2.31 8.99 -55.54
CA GLY A 86 -3.34 9.38 -56.51
C GLY A 86 -4.42 8.30 -56.74
N VAL A 87 -5.57 8.74 -57.28
CA VAL A 87 -6.57 8.00 -58.08
C VAL A 87 -7.05 6.61 -57.60
N ALA A 88 -8.28 6.54 -57.09
CA ALA A 88 -9.34 5.66 -57.64
C ALA A 88 -10.74 6.02 -57.09
N THR A 89 -11.66 6.44 -57.95
CA THR A 89 -13.08 6.67 -57.61
C THR A 89 -13.96 5.55 -58.16
N HIS A 90 -14.85 4.94 -57.37
CA HIS A 90 -16.06 4.29 -57.91
C HIS A 90 -17.26 4.27 -56.95
N SER A 91 -18.40 4.73 -57.48
CA SER A 91 -19.80 4.40 -57.14
C SER A 91 -20.16 4.04 -55.69
N GLY A 92 -20.85 4.97 -55.04
CA GLY A 92 -21.46 4.76 -53.73
C GLY A 92 -22.51 3.64 -53.65
N ALA A 93 -22.53 3.01 -52.47
CA ALA A 93 -23.68 2.32 -51.90
C ALA A 93 -24.01 3.03 -50.56
N GLN A 94 -25.29 3.20 -50.24
CA GLN A 94 -25.71 3.93 -49.05
C GLN A 94 -25.55 3.08 -47.78
N ALA A 95 -24.41 3.20 -47.10
CA ALA A 95 -24.25 2.67 -45.75
C ALA A 95 -25.01 3.55 -44.74
N GLN A 96 -26.05 3.01 -44.11
CA GLN A 96 -26.71 3.67 -42.99
C GLN A 96 -25.73 3.75 -41.81
N LEU A 97 -25.45 4.97 -41.34
CA LEU A 97 -24.64 5.22 -40.15
C LEU A 97 -25.42 4.80 -38.90
N ARG A 98 -25.33 3.51 -38.55
CA ARG A 98 -25.64 3.02 -37.21
C ARG A 98 -24.75 3.78 -36.21
N PRO A 99 -25.31 4.46 -35.20
CA PRO A 99 -24.49 5.16 -34.22
C PRO A 99 -23.56 4.17 -33.50
N PRO A 100 -22.32 4.59 -33.15
CA PRO A 100 -21.43 3.75 -32.36
C PRO A 100 -22.12 3.41 -31.04
N ALA A 101 -21.98 2.16 -30.59
CA ALA A 101 -22.50 1.77 -29.29
C ALA A 101 -21.78 2.59 -28.21
N GLU A 102 -22.56 3.11 -27.25
CA GLU A 102 -22.01 3.85 -26.12
C GLU A 102 -20.95 2.98 -25.41
N PRO A 103 -19.74 3.51 -25.15
CA PRO A 103 -18.77 2.78 -24.36
C PRO A 103 -19.36 2.61 -22.96
N THR A 104 -19.73 1.37 -22.61
CA THR A 104 -20.34 1.07 -21.32
C THR A 104 -19.37 1.48 -20.22
N ALA A 105 -19.65 2.62 -19.58
CA ALA A 105 -18.78 3.16 -18.55
C ALA A 105 -18.67 2.10 -17.44
N THR A 106 -17.47 1.51 -17.30
CA THR A 106 -17.17 0.62 -16.18
C THR A 106 -17.30 1.44 -14.91
N ALA A 107 -18.45 1.32 -14.25
CA ALA A 107 -18.79 2.10 -13.08
C ALA A 107 -17.64 2.05 -12.09
N GLN A 108 -17.05 3.21 -11.81
CA GLN A 108 -16.08 3.33 -10.74
C GLN A 108 -16.76 2.81 -9.47
N PRO A 109 -16.15 1.86 -8.72
CA PRO A 109 -16.76 1.35 -7.50
C PRO A 109 -17.14 2.51 -6.60
N ALA A 110 -18.43 2.67 -6.34
CA ALA A 110 -18.93 3.80 -5.56
C ALA A 110 -18.19 3.82 -4.22
N ALA A 111 -17.68 5.01 -3.84
CA ALA A 111 -16.91 5.18 -2.61
C ALA A 111 -17.75 4.68 -1.44
N GLN A 112 -17.35 3.54 -0.85
CA GLN A 112 -18.22 2.79 0.06
C GLN A 112 -18.54 3.66 1.28
N PRO A 113 -19.83 3.91 1.60
CA PRO A 113 -20.23 4.96 2.55
C PRO A 113 -19.73 4.72 3.98
N ASN A 114 -19.33 3.49 4.31
CA ASN A 114 -18.82 3.10 5.63
C ASN A 114 -17.28 3.03 5.70
N GLY A 115 -16.55 3.23 4.59
CA GLY A 115 -15.08 3.17 4.53
C GLY A 115 -14.47 1.79 4.23
N GLY A 116 -15.27 0.74 4.03
CA GLY A 116 -14.84 -0.56 3.50
C GLY A 116 -13.75 -1.23 4.35
N CYS A 117 -12.64 -1.62 3.73
CA CYS A 117 -11.46 -2.19 4.40
C CYS A 117 -10.77 -1.26 5.43
N ARG A 118 -11.29 -0.06 5.68
CA ARG A 118 -10.87 0.85 6.77
C ARG A 118 -11.94 1.09 7.84
N ASP A 119 -13.12 0.46 7.74
CA ASP A 119 -14.20 0.58 8.73
C ASP A 119 -13.80 -0.04 10.08
N ALA A 120 -13.56 0.82 11.07
CA ALA A 120 -13.08 0.45 12.40
C ALA A 120 -14.05 -0.45 13.20
N SER A 121 -15.30 -0.64 12.76
CA SER A 121 -16.27 -1.55 13.38
C SER A 121 -15.96 -3.03 13.11
N PHE A 122 -15.34 -3.36 11.97
CA PHE A 122 -14.91 -4.72 11.63
C PHE A 122 -13.56 -5.06 12.26
N SER A 123 -13.28 -6.35 12.46
CA SER A 123 -12.00 -6.78 13.05
C SER A 123 -10.81 -6.57 12.10
N GLU A 124 -9.61 -6.46 12.67
CA GLU A 124 -8.35 -6.28 11.92
C GLU A 124 -8.16 -7.38 10.86
N VAL A 125 -8.40 -8.65 11.20
CA VAL A 125 -8.29 -9.77 10.25
C VAL A 125 -9.40 -9.74 9.19
N SER A 126 -10.59 -9.25 9.54
CA SER A 126 -11.70 -9.07 8.58
C SER A 126 -11.40 -7.97 7.57
N ARG A 127 -10.98 -6.78 8.04
CA ARG A 127 -10.54 -5.67 7.19
C ARG A 127 -9.34 -6.07 6.32
N PHE A 128 -8.40 -6.84 6.88
CA PHE A 128 -7.23 -7.26 6.15
C PHE A 128 -7.63 -8.18 4.98
N TRP A 129 -8.27 -9.32 5.22
CA TRP A 129 -8.60 -10.26 4.13
C TRP A 129 -9.91 -9.95 3.39
N GLU A 130 -10.60 -8.88 3.79
CA GLU A 130 -11.87 -8.38 3.24
C GLU A 130 -12.96 -9.48 3.23
N LEU A 131 -13.11 -10.12 4.39
CA LEU A 131 -13.89 -11.35 4.62
C LEU A 131 -15.40 -11.11 4.75
N GLU A 132 -15.82 -9.86 4.92
CA GLU A 132 -17.21 -9.44 5.12
C GLU A 132 -17.57 -8.35 4.12
N GLU A 133 -18.84 -8.27 3.69
CA GLU A 133 -19.27 -7.35 2.64
C GLU A 133 -18.94 -5.88 2.94
N GLY A 134 -19.15 -5.44 4.18
CA GLY A 134 -18.78 -4.10 4.64
C GLY A 134 -17.27 -3.82 4.72
N THR A 135 -16.42 -4.82 4.45
CA THR A 135 -14.94 -4.69 4.42
C THR A 135 -14.35 -4.64 3.00
N ASP A 136 -15.16 -4.68 1.93
CA ASP A 136 -14.62 -4.64 0.57
C ASP A 136 -14.07 -3.23 0.21
N CYS A 137 -12.87 -3.19 -0.36
CA CYS A 137 -12.22 -2.00 -0.93
C CYS A 137 -12.07 -2.06 -2.47
N GLY A 138 -12.79 -2.98 -3.14
CA GLY A 138 -12.83 -3.16 -4.59
C GLY A 138 -11.64 -3.93 -5.16
N ALA A 139 -11.80 -4.50 -6.36
CA ALA A 139 -10.71 -5.16 -7.06
C ALA A 139 -9.63 -4.16 -7.53
N PHE A 140 -8.44 -4.67 -7.85
CA PHE A 140 -7.31 -3.97 -8.51
C PHE A 140 -6.67 -2.77 -7.79
N SER A 141 -7.22 -2.31 -6.66
CA SER A 141 -6.56 -1.34 -5.76
C SER A 141 -5.48 -2.01 -4.89
N PHE A 142 -4.40 -1.28 -4.57
CA PHE A 142 -3.30 -1.76 -3.72
C PHE A 142 -3.59 -1.58 -2.23
N ARG A 143 -3.35 -2.62 -1.44
CA ARG A 143 -3.30 -2.62 0.04
C ARG A 143 -1.90 -2.97 0.52
N GLY A 144 -1.57 -2.61 1.76
CA GLY A 144 -0.42 -3.20 2.46
C GLY A 144 -0.59 -4.71 2.66
N TYR A 145 0.52 -5.45 2.67
CA TYR A 145 0.51 -6.90 2.89
C TYR A 145 1.48 -7.32 4.02
N ARG A 146 2.71 -6.82 3.98
CA ARG A 146 3.67 -6.83 5.09
C ARG A 146 4.15 -5.38 5.30
N PRO A 147 4.86 -5.04 6.39
CA PRO A 147 5.28 -3.66 6.62
C PRO A 147 6.16 -3.11 5.50
N VAL A 148 5.82 -1.93 4.97
CA VAL A 148 6.68 -1.20 4.02
C VAL A 148 7.67 -0.40 4.85
N SER A 149 8.95 -0.79 4.85
CA SER A 149 9.91 -0.38 5.89
C SER A 149 11.25 0.10 5.35
N VAL A 150 11.85 1.09 6.04
CA VAL A 150 13.23 1.53 5.85
C VAL A 150 13.92 1.51 7.23
N MET A 151 14.94 0.66 7.40
CA MET A 151 15.59 0.42 8.69
C MET A 151 17.10 0.32 8.57
N ALA A 152 17.84 1.02 9.43
CA ALA A 152 19.25 0.71 9.64
C ALA A 152 19.36 -0.59 10.46
N SER A 153 20.27 -1.50 10.10
CA SER A 153 20.43 -2.80 10.74
C SER A 153 21.89 -3.13 11.04
N GLY A 154 22.11 -3.91 12.09
CA GLY A 154 23.41 -4.42 12.51
C GLY A 154 23.31 -5.88 12.95
N ALA A 155 24.24 -6.71 12.49
CA ALA A 155 24.25 -8.15 12.75
C ALA A 155 25.42 -8.59 13.66
N ASP A 156 25.25 -9.75 14.31
CA ASP A 156 26.34 -10.47 14.98
C ASP A 156 27.39 -10.97 13.98
N GLU A 157 26.95 -11.46 12.82
CA GLU A 157 27.79 -12.01 11.75
C GLU A 157 27.26 -11.61 10.35
N ILE A 158 28.11 -11.74 9.33
CA ILE A 158 27.71 -11.52 7.92
C ILE A 158 28.40 -12.52 6.99
N ASN A 159 27.59 -13.10 6.12
CA ASN A 159 28.02 -14.05 5.11
C ASN A 159 28.85 -13.34 4.03
N ARG A 160 30.16 -13.63 3.99
CA ARG A 160 31.12 -13.04 3.03
C ARG A 160 31.23 -13.81 1.72
N GLN A 161 30.98 -15.11 1.77
CA GLN A 161 31.13 -16.06 0.67
C GLN A 161 29.98 -17.08 0.74
N PRO A 162 28.78 -16.72 0.27
CA PRO A 162 27.60 -17.58 0.39
C PRO A 162 27.75 -18.86 -0.44
N THR A 163 27.63 -20.00 0.22
CA THR A 163 27.65 -21.34 -0.39
C THR A 163 26.23 -21.89 -0.55
N SER A 164 26.11 -23.01 -1.26
CA SER A 164 24.85 -23.75 -1.43
C SER A 164 25.11 -25.26 -1.37
N GLY A 165 24.04 -26.06 -1.27
CA GLY A 165 24.12 -27.50 -1.51
C GLY A 165 24.39 -27.87 -2.98
N ASN A 166 24.16 -26.95 -3.91
CA ASN A 166 24.56 -27.07 -5.31
C ASN A 166 25.93 -26.38 -5.51
N PRO A 167 26.96 -27.06 -6.03
CA PRO A 167 28.29 -26.49 -6.24
C PRO A 167 28.31 -25.22 -7.11
N VAL A 168 27.48 -25.13 -8.16
CA VAL A 168 27.48 -23.95 -9.04
C VAL A 168 26.96 -22.70 -8.34
N ASN A 169 26.11 -22.89 -7.32
CA ASN A 169 25.53 -21.84 -6.48
C ASN A 169 26.40 -21.47 -5.27
N SER A 170 27.72 -21.66 -5.34
CA SER A 170 28.65 -21.31 -4.26
C SER A 170 29.66 -20.25 -4.67
N ALA A 171 29.68 -19.12 -3.95
CA ALA A 171 30.54 -17.99 -4.25
C ALA A 171 32.03 -18.39 -4.25
N SER A 172 32.75 -18.05 -5.31
CA SER A 172 34.15 -18.48 -5.50
C SER A 172 35.18 -17.70 -4.67
N PHE A 173 34.80 -16.55 -4.09
CA PHE A 173 35.66 -15.76 -3.21
C PHE A 173 34.86 -14.85 -2.26
N GLU A 174 35.48 -14.43 -1.16
CA GLU A 174 34.89 -13.50 -0.20
C GLU A 174 34.68 -12.09 -0.76
N ARG A 175 33.56 -11.46 -0.36
CA ARG A 175 33.32 -10.02 -0.51
C ARG A 175 33.50 -9.31 0.85
N PRO A 176 34.13 -8.12 0.89
CA PRO A 176 34.39 -7.39 2.13
C PRO A 176 33.15 -6.61 2.63
N TYR A 177 32.02 -7.30 2.78
CA TYR A 177 30.78 -6.76 3.34
C TYR A 177 30.94 -6.33 4.81
N GLN A 178 30.12 -5.38 5.26
CA GLN A 178 30.04 -4.89 6.64
C GLN A 178 28.79 -5.45 7.33
N LYS A 179 28.87 -5.70 8.65
CA LYS A 179 27.75 -6.23 9.46
C LYS A 179 26.58 -5.25 9.57
N GLN A 180 26.80 -3.99 9.20
CA GLN A 180 25.82 -2.90 9.16
C GLN A 180 25.24 -2.77 7.75
N GLU A 181 23.91 -2.88 7.62
CA GLU A 181 23.18 -2.83 6.35
C GLU A 181 21.95 -1.94 6.49
N MET A 182 21.59 -1.18 5.45
CA MET A 182 20.26 -0.57 5.33
C MET A 182 19.29 -1.63 4.77
N ARG A 183 18.17 -1.85 5.44
CA ARG A 183 17.10 -2.77 5.02
C ARG A 183 15.94 -1.99 4.46
N LEU A 184 15.51 -2.38 3.26
CA LEU A 184 14.32 -1.88 2.60
C LEU A 184 13.35 -3.06 2.45
N GLN A 185 12.09 -2.88 2.85
CA GLN A 185 11.02 -3.83 2.53
C GLN A 185 9.89 -3.09 1.84
N PHE A 186 9.43 -3.63 0.71
CA PHE A 186 8.21 -3.22 0.04
C PHE A 186 7.28 -4.42 0.00
N SER A 187 6.00 -4.25 0.34
CA SER A 187 5.07 -5.37 0.35
C SER A 187 3.63 -4.89 0.17
N VAL A 188 3.04 -5.29 -0.95
CA VAL A 188 1.69 -4.91 -1.36
C VAL A 188 0.89 -6.14 -1.78
N ARG A 189 -0.43 -5.99 -1.80
CA ARG A 189 -1.35 -6.95 -2.39
C ARG A 189 -2.53 -6.24 -3.02
N THR A 190 -3.21 -6.92 -3.93
CA THR A 190 -4.43 -6.45 -4.56
C THR A 190 -5.43 -7.60 -4.70
N LYS A 191 -6.72 -7.30 -4.53
CA LYS A 191 -7.80 -8.26 -4.75
C LYS A 191 -8.05 -8.36 -6.26
N LEU A 192 -8.03 -9.57 -6.80
CA LEU A 192 -8.34 -9.85 -8.21
C LEU A 192 -9.83 -10.14 -8.41
N ALA A 193 -10.46 -10.84 -7.45
CA ALA A 193 -11.88 -11.15 -7.45
C ALA A 193 -12.38 -11.45 -6.02
N SER A 194 -13.66 -11.28 -5.78
CA SER A 194 -14.40 -11.70 -4.57
C SER A 194 -15.63 -12.52 -4.96
N GLY A 195 -16.17 -13.32 -4.03
CA GLY A 195 -17.43 -14.05 -4.24
C GLY A 195 -17.34 -15.20 -5.26
N LEU A 196 -16.24 -15.95 -5.27
CA LEU A 196 -16.03 -17.06 -6.22
C LEU A 196 -16.70 -18.36 -5.75
N LEU A 197 -16.76 -18.58 -4.43
CA LEU A 197 -17.41 -19.74 -3.80
C LEU A 197 -18.45 -19.37 -2.72
N THR A 198 -18.48 -18.12 -2.24
CA THR A 198 -19.54 -17.64 -1.34
C THR A 198 -20.77 -17.19 -2.12
N SER A 199 -21.96 -17.55 -1.64
CA SER A 199 -23.23 -17.20 -2.28
C SER A 199 -23.44 -15.68 -2.38
N ALA A 200 -24.19 -15.20 -3.38
CA ALA A 200 -24.42 -13.78 -3.59
C ALA A 200 -25.07 -13.08 -2.38
N ASP A 201 -25.92 -13.78 -1.64
CA ASP A 201 -26.60 -13.34 -0.40
C ASP A 201 -25.75 -13.48 0.89
N SER A 202 -24.56 -14.10 0.80
CA SER A 202 -23.67 -14.27 1.95
C SER A 202 -23.04 -12.93 2.39
N LYS A 203 -23.29 -12.52 3.63
CA LYS A 203 -22.57 -11.40 4.27
C LYS A 203 -21.04 -11.59 4.34
N TYR A 204 -20.56 -12.82 4.19
CA TYR A 204 -19.15 -13.18 4.11
C TYR A 204 -18.70 -13.34 2.66
N ARG A 205 -17.49 -12.86 2.33
CA ARG A 205 -16.92 -12.92 0.98
C ARG A 205 -15.59 -13.68 1.01
N ASP A 206 -15.47 -14.66 0.13
CA ASP A 206 -14.17 -15.22 -0.26
C ASP A 206 -13.48 -14.29 -1.28
N SER A 207 -12.17 -14.43 -1.45
CA SER A 207 -11.39 -13.58 -2.38
C SER A 207 -10.13 -14.22 -2.92
N LEU A 208 -9.83 -13.92 -4.18
CA LEU A 208 -8.56 -14.19 -4.84
C LEU A 208 -7.68 -12.93 -4.79
N TRP A 209 -6.42 -13.11 -4.37
CA TRP A 209 -5.46 -12.04 -4.10
C TRP A 209 -4.14 -12.29 -4.84
N LEU A 210 -3.55 -11.23 -5.40
CA LEU A 210 -2.15 -11.20 -5.80
C LEU A 210 -1.36 -10.41 -4.75
N GLY A 211 -0.24 -10.94 -4.29
CA GLY A 211 0.70 -10.28 -3.39
C GLY A 211 2.10 -10.21 -3.99
N TYR A 212 2.86 -9.20 -3.60
CA TYR A 212 4.28 -9.08 -3.92
C TYR A 212 5.02 -8.51 -2.71
N THR A 213 6.06 -9.21 -2.25
CA THR A 213 7.00 -8.71 -1.24
C THR A 213 8.40 -8.65 -1.83
N GLN A 214 9.15 -7.60 -1.50
CA GLN A 214 10.56 -7.45 -1.79
C GLN A 214 11.31 -7.05 -0.52
N GLN A 215 12.43 -7.72 -0.22
CA GLN A 215 13.33 -7.38 0.89
C GLN A 215 14.76 -7.18 0.38
N SER A 216 15.28 -5.96 0.45
CA SER A 216 16.65 -5.61 0.04
C SER A 216 17.57 -5.34 1.23
N SER A 217 18.75 -5.95 1.21
CA SER A 217 19.87 -5.67 2.12
C SER A 217 20.94 -4.85 1.40
N TRP A 218 21.09 -3.59 1.79
CA TRP A 218 21.95 -2.60 1.15
C TRP A 218 23.18 -2.27 2.00
N GLN A 219 24.38 -2.39 1.42
CA GLN A 219 25.64 -2.03 2.07
C GLN A 219 25.89 -0.51 2.06
N LEU A 220 24.86 0.30 2.35
CA LEU A 220 24.87 1.78 2.35
C LEU A 220 26.06 2.38 3.11
N PHE A 221 26.45 1.76 4.22
CA PHE A 221 27.56 2.23 5.06
C PHE A 221 28.96 1.84 4.52
N ASN A 222 29.02 0.89 3.58
CA ASN A 222 30.26 0.31 3.07
C ASN A 222 30.79 1.06 1.84
N SER A 223 31.36 2.25 2.08
CA SER A 223 32.01 3.07 1.04
C SER A 223 33.16 2.34 0.32
N LYS A 224 33.86 1.41 0.98
CA LYS A 224 35.03 0.69 0.46
C LYS A 224 34.76 -0.20 -0.77
N ILE A 225 33.49 -0.49 -1.07
CA ILE A 225 33.06 -1.26 -2.25
C ILE A 225 31.94 -0.56 -3.03
N SER A 226 31.84 0.77 -2.92
CA SER A 226 30.81 1.57 -3.62
C SER A 226 29.36 1.25 -3.23
N ARG A 227 29.12 0.83 -1.97
CA ARG A 227 27.79 0.68 -1.35
C ARG A 227 26.78 -0.17 -2.15
N PRO A 228 27.08 -1.43 -2.53
CA PRO A 228 26.20 -2.25 -3.36
C PRO A 228 25.01 -2.80 -2.56
N PHE A 229 23.96 -3.22 -3.24
CA PHE A 229 23.03 -4.19 -2.65
C PHE A 229 23.76 -5.54 -2.51
N ARG A 230 23.66 -6.16 -1.32
CA ARG A 230 24.19 -7.51 -1.08
C ARG A 230 23.21 -8.58 -1.56
N ASN A 231 21.92 -8.33 -1.37
CA ASN A 231 20.85 -9.21 -1.79
C ASN A 231 19.53 -8.45 -1.88
N THR A 232 18.66 -8.84 -2.81
CA THR A 232 17.24 -8.49 -2.81
C THR A 232 16.44 -9.77 -3.00
N ASP A 233 15.60 -10.13 -2.05
CA ASP A 233 14.65 -11.23 -2.21
C ASP A 233 13.34 -10.69 -2.81
N HIS A 234 12.80 -11.39 -3.81
CA HIS A 234 11.53 -11.12 -4.47
C HIS A 234 10.58 -12.30 -4.20
N GLU A 235 9.38 -12.01 -3.68
CA GLU A 235 8.37 -13.01 -3.28
C GLU A 235 6.97 -12.61 -3.81
N PRO A 236 6.65 -12.90 -5.08
CA PRO A 236 5.28 -12.87 -5.57
C PRO A 236 4.48 -14.08 -5.05
N GLU A 237 3.26 -13.82 -4.60
CA GLU A 237 2.32 -14.80 -4.06
C GLU A 237 0.96 -14.66 -4.75
N ILE A 238 0.29 -15.76 -5.10
CA ILE A 238 -1.15 -15.76 -5.42
C ILE A 238 -1.89 -16.59 -4.36
N MET A 239 -2.97 -16.04 -3.84
CA MET A 239 -3.65 -16.51 -2.63
C MET A 239 -5.15 -16.55 -2.84
N TYR A 240 -5.77 -17.68 -2.52
CA TYR A 240 -7.21 -17.78 -2.37
C TYR A 240 -7.57 -17.87 -0.88
N VAL A 241 -8.52 -17.06 -0.43
CA VAL A 241 -8.89 -16.88 0.97
C VAL A 241 -10.39 -17.05 1.14
N TYR A 242 -10.78 -17.92 2.06
CA TYR A 242 -12.17 -18.28 2.34
C TYR A 242 -12.53 -17.95 3.81
N PRO A 243 -13.64 -17.24 4.06
CA PRO A 243 -14.08 -16.89 5.42
C PRO A 243 -14.45 -18.16 6.20
N THR A 244 -13.73 -18.42 7.29
CA THR A 244 -13.93 -19.60 8.16
C THR A 244 -14.29 -19.12 9.56
N THR A 245 -15.41 -18.41 9.66
CA THR A 245 -15.78 -17.57 10.81
C THR A 245 -16.42 -18.36 11.95
N ALA A 246 -15.68 -19.31 12.54
CA ALA A 246 -16.11 -20.09 13.70
C ALA A 246 -15.70 -19.41 15.02
N GLU A 247 -16.61 -19.36 16.00
CA GLU A 247 -16.27 -18.94 17.36
C GLU A 247 -15.61 -20.10 18.14
N LEU A 248 -14.65 -19.76 19.00
CA LEU A 248 -13.81 -20.68 19.74
C LEU A 248 -13.81 -20.33 21.25
N PRO A 249 -13.39 -21.26 22.13
CA PRO A 249 -13.34 -21.00 23.57
C PRO A 249 -12.55 -19.74 23.94
N MET A 250 -12.90 -19.14 25.08
CA MET A 250 -12.28 -17.91 25.62
C MET A 250 -12.41 -16.67 24.72
N GLY A 251 -13.39 -16.66 23.80
CA GLY A 251 -13.68 -15.50 22.93
C GLY A 251 -12.79 -15.40 21.69
N TRP A 252 -11.97 -16.42 21.43
CA TRP A 252 -11.22 -16.52 20.17
C TRP A 252 -12.17 -16.74 18.99
N ARG A 253 -11.73 -16.36 17.80
CA ARG A 253 -12.44 -16.61 16.54
C ARG A 253 -11.46 -17.15 15.51
N TRP A 254 -11.83 -18.24 14.85
CA TRP A 254 -11.31 -18.55 13.52
C TRP A 254 -11.90 -17.51 12.56
N ARG A 255 -11.10 -16.95 11.65
CA ARG A 255 -11.54 -15.92 10.69
C ARG A 255 -11.43 -16.39 9.25
N TYR A 256 -10.31 -17.00 8.87
CA TYR A 256 -10.11 -17.47 7.50
C TYR A 256 -9.31 -18.76 7.42
N THR A 257 -9.52 -19.48 6.32
CA THR A 257 -8.64 -20.51 5.78
C THR A 257 -8.26 -20.10 4.36
N GLY A 258 -7.09 -20.46 3.88
CA GLY A 258 -6.67 -20.13 2.52
C GLY A 258 -5.61 -21.07 1.97
N VAL A 259 -5.39 -20.98 0.66
CA VAL A 259 -4.34 -21.69 -0.07
C VAL A 259 -3.57 -20.69 -0.93
N GLY A 260 -2.31 -20.97 -1.22
CA GLY A 260 -1.52 -20.08 -2.06
C GLY A 260 -0.34 -20.75 -2.73
N LEU A 261 0.14 -20.07 -3.77
CA LEU A 261 1.41 -20.35 -4.45
C LEU A 261 2.36 -19.19 -4.13
N ALA A 262 3.61 -19.50 -3.81
CA ALA A 262 4.67 -18.52 -3.67
C ALA A 262 5.90 -18.95 -4.48
N HIS A 263 6.30 -18.12 -5.44
CA HIS A 263 7.68 -18.13 -5.92
C HIS A 263 8.51 -17.26 -4.98
N GLN A 264 9.77 -17.61 -4.74
CA GLN A 264 10.72 -16.67 -4.16
C GLN A 264 12.09 -16.88 -4.76
N SER A 265 12.73 -15.81 -5.21
CA SER A 265 14.11 -15.81 -5.72
C SER A 265 14.82 -14.52 -5.35
N ASN A 266 16.15 -14.50 -5.45
CA ASN A 266 16.94 -13.31 -5.18
C ASN A 266 17.35 -12.51 -6.44
N GLY A 267 16.86 -12.90 -7.62
CA GLY A 267 17.13 -12.22 -8.88
C GLY A 267 18.59 -12.20 -9.33
N GLN A 268 19.48 -13.02 -8.73
CA GLN A 268 20.90 -13.06 -9.07
C GLN A 268 21.22 -14.24 -10.01
N SER A 269 22.23 -14.09 -10.85
CA SER A 269 22.84 -15.19 -11.60
C SER A 269 23.76 -16.04 -10.71
N ASP A 270 24.18 -17.21 -11.21
CA ASP A 270 25.21 -18.01 -10.55
C ASP A 270 26.54 -17.24 -10.41
N PRO A 271 27.28 -17.46 -9.31
CA PRO A 271 27.03 -18.43 -8.24
C PRO A 271 26.09 -17.95 -7.12
N LEU A 272 25.52 -16.75 -7.24
CA LEU A 272 24.73 -16.11 -6.19
C LEU A 272 23.22 -16.36 -6.32
N SER A 273 22.76 -16.98 -7.41
CA SER A 273 21.35 -17.36 -7.61
C SER A 273 20.83 -18.20 -6.44
N ARG A 274 19.64 -17.85 -5.96
CA ARG A 274 18.85 -18.60 -4.98
C ARG A 274 17.38 -18.50 -5.38
N SER A 275 16.69 -19.63 -5.45
CA SER A 275 15.25 -19.69 -5.76
C SER A 275 14.58 -20.92 -5.15
N TRP A 276 13.28 -20.81 -4.86
CA TRP A 276 12.43 -21.95 -4.52
C TRP A 276 10.95 -21.61 -4.75
N ASN A 277 10.18 -22.60 -5.19
CA ASN A 277 8.74 -22.50 -5.36
C ASN A 277 8.00 -23.28 -4.25
N ARG A 278 6.82 -22.80 -3.83
CA ARG A 278 6.03 -23.38 -2.71
C ARG A 278 4.53 -23.39 -3.00
N TYR A 279 3.88 -24.53 -2.74
CA TYR A 279 2.45 -24.56 -2.40
C TYR A 279 2.30 -24.36 -0.89
N TYR A 280 1.27 -23.65 -0.44
CA TYR A 280 0.97 -23.54 0.99
C TYR A 280 -0.53 -23.52 1.31
N VAL A 281 -0.84 -23.92 2.54
CA VAL A 281 -2.11 -23.67 3.22
C VAL A 281 -1.88 -22.64 4.32
N MET A 282 -2.89 -21.83 4.62
CA MET A 282 -2.83 -20.84 5.69
C MET A 282 -4.17 -20.67 6.42
N THR A 283 -4.12 -20.17 7.64
CA THR A 283 -5.29 -19.93 8.50
C THR A 283 -5.00 -18.79 9.47
N GLY A 284 -6.03 -18.04 9.84
CA GLY A 284 -5.91 -16.94 10.80
C GLY A 284 -7.00 -16.96 11.87
N PHE A 285 -6.57 -16.67 13.10
CA PHE A 285 -7.40 -16.57 14.30
C PHE A 285 -7.22 -15.21 14.96
N GLU A 286 -8.23 -14.73 15.69
CA GLU A 286 -8.16 -13.50 16.47
C GLU A 286 -8.74 -13.66 17.87
N LEU A 287 -8.21 -12.88 18.82
CA LEU A 287 -8.95 -12.45 20.00
C LEU A 287 -9.24 -10.95 19.80
N PRO A 288 -10.50 -10.54 19.58
CA PRO A 288 -10.85 -9.21 19.08
C PRO A 288 -10.16 -8.05 19.81
N ASN A 289 -9.61 -7.12 19.02
CA ASN A 289 -8.90 -5.93 19.47
C ASN A 289 -7.67 -6.19 20.38
N ARG A 290 -7.14 -7.42 20.43
CA ARG A 290 -5.97 -7.77 21.25
C ARG A 290 -4.93 -8.64 20.54
N PHE A 291 -5.31 -9.81 20.04
CA PHE A 291 -4.36 -10.76 19.45
C PHE A 291 -4.80 -11.21 18.06
N THR A 292 -3.82 -11.44 17.18
CA THR A 292 -3.98 -12.12 15.89
C THR A 292 -2.98 -13.27 15.81
N VAL A 293 -3.38 -14.40 15.23
CA VAL A 293 -2.52 -15.58 15.06
C VAL A 293 -2.68 -16.10 13.64
N ASP A 294 -1.65 -15.93 12.82
CA ASP A 294 -1.58 -16.47 11.46
C ASP A 294 -0.65 -17.68 11.42
N ALA A 295 -1.11 -18.78 10.84
CA ALA A 295 -0.28 -19.95 10.55
C ALA A 295 -0.22 -20.20 9.04
N LYS A 296 0.98 -20.43 8.50
CA LYS A 296 1.21 -20.94 7.13
C LYS A 296 1.97 -22.25 7.19
N LEU A 297 1.53 -23.29 6.47
CA LEU A 297 2.28 -24.54 6.26
C LEU A 297 2.55 -24.72 4.76
N TRP A 298 3.78 -25.03 4.37
CA TRP A 298 4.18 -25.13 2.96
C TRP A 298 4.90 -26.42 2.58
N LYS A 299 4.70 -26.80 1.32
CA LYS A 299 5.46 -27.84 0.61
C LYS A 299 6.25 -27.17 -0.51
N ARG A 300 7.58 -27.29 -0.50
CA ARG A 300 8.44 -26.91 -1.63
C ARG A 300 8.01 -27.72 -2.86
N ILE A 301 7.89 -27.07 -4.01
CA ILE A 301 7.75 -27.75 -5.30
C ILE A 301 9.10 -28.38 -5.64
N SER A 302 9.11 -29.64 -6.08
CA SER A 302 10.36 -30.29 -6.48
C SER A 302 10.89 -29.67 -7.77
N GLU A 303 12.17 -29.29 -7.75
CA GLU A 303 12.94 -28.82 -8.90
C GLU A 303 13.96 -29.92 -9.30
N SER A 304 14.57 -29.84 -10.50
CA SER A 304 15.57 -30.83 -10.91
C SER A 304 16.86 -30.68 -10.09
N ALA A 305 17.75 -31.68 -10.10
CA ALA A 305 19.03 -31.59 -9.38
C ALA A 305 19.94 -30.48 -9.95
N ASP A 306 19.85 -30.22 -11.25
CA ASP A 306 20.65 -29.21 -11.95
C ASP A 306 20.05 -27.80 -11.77
N ASP A 307 18.72 -27.68 -11.73
CA ASP A 307 17.99 -26.42 -11.53
C ASP A 307 17.89 -25.98 -10.05
N ASP A 308 18.05 -26.90 -9.08
CA ASP A 308 17.93 -26.57 -7.65
C ASP A 308 19.10 -25.72 -7.16
N ASN A 309 18.92 -24.39 -7.15
CA ASN A 309 19.94 -23.44 -6.69
C ASN A 309 20.30 -23.56 -5.20
N ASN A 310 19.43 -24.18 -4.40
CA ASN A 310 19.57 -24.33 -2.95
C ASN A 310 18.94 -25.63 -2.46
N PRO A 311 19.62 -26.78 -2.69
CA PRO A 311 19.15 -28.07 -2.24
C PRO A 311 18.95 -28.09 -0.73
N ASN A 312 17.85 -28.70 -0.32
CA ASN A 312 17.45 -28.85 1.09
C ASN A 312 17.19 -27.54 1.86
N ILE A 313 16.87 -26.42 1.19
CA ILE A 313 16.46 -25.13 1.81
C ILE A 313 15.39 -25.30 2.91
N GLN A 314 14.44 -26.22 2.74
CA GLN A 314 13.39 -26.57 3.70
C GLN A 314 13.90 -27.15 5.02
N ASN A 315 15.16 -27.61 5.10
CA ASN A 315 15.80 -28.06 6.34
C ASN A 315 16.41 -26.89 7.14
N TYR A 316 16.48 -25.70 6.53
CA TYR A 316 16.99 -24.46 7.13
C TYR A 316 15.86 -23.49 7.50
N ILE A 317 15.04 -23.11 6.51
CA ILE A 317 13.90 -22.19 6.70
C ILE A 317 12.70 -22.92 7.32
N GLY A 318 12.58 -24.23 7.09
CA GLY A 318 11.51 -25.06 7.62
C GLY A 318 10.37 -25.32 6.62
N ARG A 319 9.22 -25.72 7.19
CA ARG A 319 8.00 -26.15 6.47
C ARG A 319 6.73 -25.46 7.01
N GLY A 320 6.87 -24.53 7.95
CA GLY A 320 5.78 -23.71 8.45
C GLY A 320 6.26 -22.45 9.16
N GLU A 321 5.36 -21.48 9.24
CA GLU A 321 5.48 -20.20 9.93
C GLU A 321 4.28 -20.01 10.85
N LEU A 322 4.52 -19.52 12.06
CA LEU A 322 3.51 -19.05 12.99
C LEU A 322 3.82 -17.58 13.31
N ARG A 323 2.81 -16.72 13.20
CA ARG A 323 2.85 -15.32 13.64
C ARG A 323 1.86 -15.12 14.77
N LEU A 324 2.26 -14.38 15.79
CA LEU A 324 1.40 -13.85 16.84
C LEU A 324 1.55 -12.32 16.84
N GLY A 325 0.50 -11.61 16.48
CA GLY A 325 0.37 -10.17 16.65
C GLY A 325 -0.31 -9.84 17.97
N TRP A 326 0.20 -8.83 18.68
CA TRP A 326 -0.39 -8.31 19.91
C TRP A 326 -0.50 -6.79 19.83
N ASN A 327 -1.74 -6.30 19.77
CA ASN A 327 -2.08 -4.90 20.00
C ASN A 327 -2.01 -4.63 21.52
N VAL A 328 -0.84 -4.22 22.00
CA VAL A 328 -0.57 -3.92 23.41
C VAL A 328 -1.42 -2.74 23.88
N ASN A 329 -1.55 -1.71 23.02
CA ASN A 329 -2.47 -0.59 23.17
C ASN A 329 -2.64 0.11 21.80
N GLN A 330 -3.45 1.16 21.73
CA GLN A 330 -3.79 1.85 20.48
C GLN A 330 -2.59 2.38 19.66
N ARG A 331 -1.41 2.56 20.28
CA ARG A 331 -0.17 3.03 19.62
C ARG A 331 0.93 1.98 19.53
N ASN A 332 0.87 0.88 20.28
CA ASN A 332 1.96 -0.09 20.40
C ASN A 332 1.53 -1.49 19.97
N TYR A 333 2.26 -2.04 19.00
CA TYR A 333 2.09 -3.40 18.50
C TYR A 333 3.38 -4.21 18.74
N LEU A 334 3.22 -5.48 19.11
CA LEU A 334 4.29 -6.47 19.17
C LEU A 334 3.95 -7.65 18.25
N GLY A 335 4.84 -7.95 17.30
CA GLY A 335 4.79 -9.14 16.47
C GLY A 335 5.83 -10.16 16.92
N LEU A 336 5.45 -11.43 16.95
CA LEU A 336 6.34 -12.57 17.15
C LEU A 336 6.17 -13.51 15.95
N THR A 337 7.23 -13.78 15.20
CA THR A 337 7.22 -14.75 14.09
C THR A 337 8.19 -15.90 14.38
N ALA A 338 7.74 -17.14 14.24
CA ALA A 338 8.57 -18.34 14.32
C ALA A 338 8.50 -19.13 13.00
N ARG A 339 9.64 -19.59 12.50
CA ARG A 339 9.77 -20.46 11.31
C ARG A 339 10.58 -21.70 11.66
N GLY A 340 10.18 -22.87 11.15
CA GLY A 340 10.92 -24.10 11.41
C GLY A 340 10.30 -25.38 10.85
N SER A 341 10.85 -26.52 11.24
CA SER A 341 10.34 -27.85 10.87
C SER A 341 9.40 -28.39 11.95
N LEU A 342 8.18 -28.76 11.56
CA LEU A 342 7.07 -29.15 12.45
C LEU A 342 7.35 -30.38 13.34
N ASN A 343 8.34 -31.18 12.97
CA ASN A 343 8.77 -32.39 13.69
C ASN A 343 9.79 -32.12 14.82
N GLY A 344 10.11 -30.84 15.11
CA GLY A 344 11.14 -30.44 16.07
C GLY A 344 12.59 -30.79 15.66
N LYS A 345 12.79 -31.41 14.50
CA LYS A 345 14.08 -31.90 14.00
C LYS A 345 14.50 -31.10 12.76
N GLY A 346 15.16 -29.98 12.99
CA GLY A 346 15.69 -29.12 11.93
C GLY A 346 16.17 -27.78 12.45
N LYS A 347 16.50 -26.88 11.53
CA LYS A 347 16.78 -25.48 11.82
C LYS A 347 15.51 -24.63 11.65
N GLY A 348 15.64 -23.34 11.96
CA GLY A 348 14.56 -22.36 11.89
C GLY A 348 15.04 -20.97 12.26
N SER A 349 14.10 -20.06 12.51
CA SER A 349 14.36 -18.70 12.97
C SER A 349 13.19 -18.11 13.78
N GLY A 350 13.51 -17.15 14.63
CA GLY A 350 12.55 -16.27 15.30
C GLY A 350 12.75 -14.81 14.89
N ARG A 351 11.67 -14.04 14.89
CA ARG A 351 11.69 -12.58 14.80
C ARG A 351 10.76 -11.96 15.84
N ILE A 352 11.21 -10.89 16.48
CA ILE A 352 10.43 -10.04 17.36
C ILE A 352 10.38 -8.65 16.73
N ASP A 353 9.18 -8.12 16.51
CA ASP A 353 8.93 -6.83 15.86
C ASP A 353 8.14 -5.93 16.81
N TRP A 354 8.68 -4.79 17.24
CA TRP A 354 7.96 -3.77 18.00
C TRP A 354 7.69 -2.54 17.12
N MET A 355 6.45 -2.07 17.12
CA MET A 355 6.04 -0.88 16.38
C MET A 355 5.31 0.13 17.26
N HIS A 356 5.65 1.40 17.10
CA HIS A 356 4.99 2.52 17.78
C HIS A 356 4.46 3.55 16.76
N THR A 357 3.14 3.79 16.75
CA THR A 357 2.51 4.79 15.86
C THR A 357 3.01 6.21 16.15
N LEU A 358 3.47 6.90 15.12
CA LEU A 358 4.04 8.25 15.20
C LEU A 358 3.10 9.30 14.61
N GLY A 359 2.74 10.28 15.43
CA GLY A 359 1.90 11.41 15.05
C GLY A 359 0.43 11.03 14.85
N GLU A 360 -0.33 12.01 14.39
CA GLU A 360 -1.74 11.90 14.03
C GLU A 360 -1.88 11.95 12.50
N GLY A 361 -2.91 11.29 11.97
CA GLY A 361 -3.17 11.26 10.53
C GLY A 361 -3.65 12.62 10.02
N TRP A 362 -3.44 12.92 8.74
CA TRP A 362 -3.65 14.29 8.20
C TRP A 362 -5.12 14.79 8.24
N LEU A 363 -6.08 13.91 8.57
CA LEU A 363 -7.49 14.22 8.82
C LEU A 363 -7.90 13.98 10.29
N GLY A 364 -6.97 14.07 11.25
CA GLY A 364 -7.22 13.81 12.68
C GLY A 364 -7.38 12.33 13.07
N GLY A 365 -7.11 11.40 12.14
CA GLY A 365 -7.15 9.96 12.38
C GLY A 365 -5.87 9.40 13.02
N LYS A 366 -5.70 8.07 13.01
CA LYS A 366 -4.39 7.47 13.30
C LYS A 366 -3.42 7.72 12.14
N SER A 367 -2.14 7.89 12.46
CA SER A 367 -1.06 7.89 11.48
C SER A 367 -0.69 6.45 11.09
N ASN A 368 -0.47 6.22 9.78
CA ASN A 368 0.05 4.94 9.28
C ASN A 368 1.58 4.82 9.42
N LEU A 369 2.27 5.91 9.80
CA LEU A 369 3.70 5.91 10.10
C LEU A 369 3.95 5.33 11.50
N ARG A 370 4.87 4.36 11.58
CA ARG A 370 5.31 3.75 12.83
C ARG A 370 6.83 3.80 12.93
N LEU A 371 7.35 4.10 14.12
CA LEU A 371 8.69 3.67 14.52
C LEU A 371 8.67 2.14 14.57
N HIS A 372 9.72 1.49 14.09
CA HIS A 372 9.82 0.03 14.03
C HIS A 372 11.21 -0.41 14.49
N ALA A 373 11.25 -1.31 15.47
CA ALA A 373 12.45 -2.06 15.84
C ALA A 373 12.20 -3.57 15.65
N SER A 374 13.14 -4.27 15.04
CA SER A 374 13.04 -5.69 14.71
C SER A 374 14.29 -6.43 15.16
N LEU A 375 14.13 -7.58 15.82
CA LEU A 375 15.20 -8.50 16.19
C LEU A 375 14.93 -9.86 15.57
N PHE A 376 15.73 -10.23 14.57
CA PHE A 376 15.75 -11.57 13.98
C PHE A 376 16.88 -12.41 14.59
N SER A 377 16.68 -13.71 14.79
CA SER A 377 17.77 -14.67 15.00
C SER A 377 17.46 -16.05 14.40
N GLY A 378 18.43 -16.64 13.71
CA GLY A 378 18.36 -17.98 13.15
C GLY A 378 18.81 -18.06 11.69
N TYR A 379 18.16 -18.92 10.91
CA TYR A 379 18.41 -19.17 9.49
C TYR A 379 17.32 -18.58 8.60
N GLY A 380 17.66 -18.19 7.35
CA GLY A 380 16.68 -17.62 6.41
C GLY A 380 16.32 -16.15 6.68
N ASP A 381 17.31 -15.35 7.08
CA ASP A 381 17.24 -13.88 7.15
C ASP A 381 16.97 -13.26 5.76
N SER A 382 17.61 -13.84 4.75
CA SER A 382 17.43 -13.63 3.31
C SER A 382 17.63 -14.97 2.57
N LEU A 383 17.37 -15.06 1.26
CA LEU A 383 17.67 -16.31 0.52
C LEU A 383 19.17 -16.58 0.39
N ILE A 384 20.00 -15.54 0.22
CA ILE A 384 21.46 -15.75 0.16
C ILE A 384 22.04 -16.19 1.52
N ASP A 385 21.33 -15.87 2.61
CA ASP A 385 21.63 -16.31 3.98
C ASP A 385 20.78 -17.53 4.41
N TYR A 386 20.18 -18.31 3.49
CA TYR A 386 19.27 -19.41 3.86
C TYR A 386 19.96 -20.45 4.76
N ASN A 387 21.22 -20.77 4.46
CA ASN A 387 22.02 -21.77 5.17
C ASN A 387 22.91 -21.19 6.27
N PHE A 388 22.93 -19.87 6.43
CA PHE A 388 23.77 -19.11 7.34
C PHE A 388 22.98 -18.73 8.61
N LYS A 389 23.58 -18.88 9.80
CA LYS A 389 22.95 -18.46 11.06
C LYS A 389 23.40 -17.05 11.40
N ARG A 390 22.47 -16.16 11.71
CA ARG A 390 22.78 -14.82 12.23
C ARG A 390 21.68 -14.25 13.11
N THR A 391 22.04 -13.27 13.92
CA THR A 391 21.17 -12.40 14.71
C THR A 391 21.29 -11.00 14.15
N VAL A 392 20.17 -10.36 13.81
CA VAL A 392 20.16 -9.02 13.25
C VAL A 392 19.16 -8.14 13.99
N PHE A 393 19.65 -7.04 14.53
CA PHE A 393 18.82 -5.96 15.07
C PHE A 393 18.66 -4.86 14.03
N SER A 394 17.44 -4.38 13.84
CA SER A 394 17.08 -3.34 12.87
C SER A 394 16.20 -2.28 13.52
N VAL A 395 16.42 -1.01 13.20
CA VAL A 395 15.60 0.12 13.68
C VAL A 395 15.37 1.12 12.56
N GLY A 396 14.15 1.62 12.45
CA GLY A 396 13.79 2.70 11.54
C GLY A 396 12.29 2.93 11.51
N PHE A 397 11.74 3.10 10.32
CA PHE A 397 10.34 3.46 10.10
C PHE A 397 9.61 2.42 9.28
N SER A 398 8.29 2.36 9.44
CA SER A 398 7.42 1.53 8.60
C SER A 398 6.07 2.18 8.38
N LEU A 399 5.51 1.97 7.19
CA LEU A 399 4.12 2.23 6.86
C LEU A 399 3.34 0.92 6.94
N LEU A 400 2.19 0.96 7.60
CA LEU A 400 1.29 -0.19 7.77
C LEU A 400 -0.16 0.31 7.79
N ASP A 401 -0.93 -0.10 6.77
CA ASP A 401 -2.32 0.32 6.55
C ASP A 401 -3.25 -0.89 6.77
N PHE A 402 -3.77 -1.01 8.01
CA PHE A 402 -4.90 -1.85 8.43
C PHE A 402 -5.39 -1.44 9.83
#